data_AF-A0A916ACH0-F1
#
_entry.id   AF-A0A916ACH0-F1
#
_cell.length_a   1.000
_cell.length_b   1.000
_cell.length_c   1.000
_cell.angle_alpha   90.00
_cell.angle_beta   90.00
_cell.angle_gamma   90.00
#
_symmetry.space_group_name_H-M   'P 1'
#
loop_
_entity.id
_entity.type
_entity.pdbx_description
1 polymer ?
#
loop_
_entity_poly.entity_id
_entity_poly.type
_entity_poly.pdbx_seq_one_letter_code
_entity_poly.pdbx_strand_id
1 'polypeptide(L)' 'MRHCGIVCMACAFAPPVESQLDVQLLDPISEGQRRTRLKDVVVLCANCHRLAHSVEPLLGVEGLRRVVQAED' A
#
# COMPACT_ATOMS: atom_id res chain seq x y z
N MET A 1 2.51 14.46 -15.45
CA MET A 1 2.05 13.29 -14.67
C MET A 1 2.78 13.34 -13.33
N ARG A 2 2.08 13.50 -12.20
CA ARG A 2 2.70 13.38 -10.87
C ARG A 2 3.04 11.91 -10.65
N HIS A 3 4.29 11.60 -10.40
CA HIS A 3 4.77 10.23 -10.22
C HIS A 3 4.25 9.67 -8.88
N CYS A 4 3.07 9.07 -8.89
CA CYS A 4 2.63 8.19 -7.81
C CYS A 4 3.48 6.92 -7.92
N GLY A 5 4.45 6.71 -7.02
CA GLY A 5 5.28 5.50 -7.08
C GLY A 5 6.68 5.55 -6.52
N ILE A 6 7.14 6.66 -5.92
CA ILE A 6 8.51 6.75 -5.38
C ILE A 6 8.58 6.71 -3.84
N VAL A 7 7.43 6.72 -3.16
CA VAL A 7 7.35 6.64 -1.70
C VAL A 7 6.21 5.72 -1.26
N CYS A 8 6.41 5.06 -0.13
CA CYS A 8 5.35 4.32 0.55
C CYS A 8 4.26 5.29 1.01
N MET A 9 3.01 5.05 0.62
CA MET A 9 1.87 5.91 0.98
C MET A 9 1.47 5.80 2.45
N ALA A 10 1.94 4.76 3.16
CA ALA A 10 1.69 4.55 4.59
C ALA A 10 2.75 5.20 5.48
N CYS A 11 4.04 4.88 5.31
CA CYS A 11 5.11 5.34 6.20
C CYS A 11 6.04 6.40 5.60
N ALA A 12 5.75 6.89 4.38
CA ALA A 12 6.59 7.83 3.64
C ALA A 12 8.02 7.35 3.31
N PHE A 13 8.33 6.06 3.53
CA PHE A 13 9.62 5.48 3.14
C PHE A 13 9.89 5.65 1.65
N ALA A 14 11.02 6.29 1.33
CA ALA A 14 11.55 6.44 -0.01
C ALA A 14 12.70 5.43 -0.19
N PRO A 15 12.54 4.39 -1.02
CA PRO A 15 13.59 3.40 -1.20
C PRO A 15 14.72 3.87 -2.13
N PRO A 16 15.93 3.30 -2.00
CA PRO A 16 17.01 3.52 -2.95
C PRO A 16 16.72 2.94 -4.34
N VAL A 17 15.85 1.93 -4.46
CA VAL A 17 15.42 1.35 -5.74
C VAL A 17 13.90 1.16 -5.77
N GLU A 18 13.27 1.46 -6.91
CA GLU A 18 11.79 1.41 -7.06
C GLU A 18 11.21 0.01 -6.82
N SER A 19 11.99 -1.05 -7.05
CA SER A 19 11.58 -2.45 -6.84
C SER A 19 11.33 -2.83 -5.38
N GLN A 20 11.55 -1.91 -4.43
CA GLN A 20 11.17 -2.09 -3.02
C GLN A 20 9.75 -1.58 -2.70
N LEU A 21 9.02 -1.11 -3.72
CA LEU A 21 7.63 -0.72 -3.63
C LEU A 21 6.75 -1.70 -4.41
N ASP A 22 5.64 -2.06 -3.79
CA ASP A 22 4.61 -2.93 -4.35
C ASP A 22 3.32 -2.12 -4.57
N VAL A 23 2.60 -2.43 -5.65
CA VAL A 23 1.26 -1.91 -5.90
C VAL A 23 0.24 -2.87 -5.29
N GLN A 24 -0.38 -2.44 -4.20
CA GLN A 24 -1.43 -3.17 -3.49
C GLN A 24 -2.80 -2.75 -4.00
N LEU A 25 -3.71 -3.69 -4.23
CA LEU A 25 -5.11 -3.40 -4.50
C LEU A 25 -5.86 -3.13 -3.19
N LEU A 26 -6.70 -2.11 -3.18
CA LEU A 26 -7.57 -1.84 -2.02
C LEU A 26 -8.68 -2.88 -1.85
N ASP A 27 -9.00 -3.57 -2.93
CA ASP A 27 -10.04 -4.60 -3.03
C ASP A 27 -9.45 -5.79 -3.83
N PRO A 28 -9.44 -7.03 -3.30
CA PRO A 28 -8.88 -8.19 -3.98
C PRO A 28 -9.49 -8.44 -5.37
N ILE A 29 -8.65 -8.75 -6.38
CA ILE A 29 -9.14 -9.08 -7.73
C ILE A 29 -9.86 -10.44 -7.78
N SER A 30 -9.63 -11.31 -6.79
CA SER A 30 -10.29 -12.63 -6.70
C SER A 30 -11.82 -12.54 -6.65
N GLU A 31 -12.39 -11.36 -6.38
CA GLU A 31 -13.84 -11.11 -6.33
C GLU A 31 -14.48 -10.77 -7.70
N GLY A 32 -13.81 -11.08 -8.82
CA GLY A 32 -14.41 -11.07 -10.16
C GLY A 32 -13.68 -10.22 -11.21
N GLN A 33 -14.25 -10.11 -12.42
CA GLN A 33 -13.70 -9.23 -13.45
C GLN A 33 -14.05 -7.76 -13.15
N ARG A 34 -13.03 -6.96 -12.87
CA ARG A 34 -13.18 -5.50 -12.76
C ARG A 34 -12.13 -4.73 -13.55
N ARG A 35 -12.50 -3.53 -13.97
CA ARG A 35 -11.55 -2.56 -14.52
C ARG A 35 -10.91 -1.78 -13.38
N THR A 36 -9.68 -2.14 -13.03
CA THR A 36 -8.89 -1.43 -12.02
C THR A 36 -8.51 -0.03 -12.50
N ARG A 37 -8.66 0.95 -11.61
CA ARG A 37 -8.24 2.35 -11.80
C ARG A 37 -7.12 2.68 -10.81
N LEU A 38 -6.38 3.76 -11.06
CA LEU A 38 -5.33 4.24 -10.14
C LEU A 38 -5.83 4.50 -8.71
N LYS A 39 -7.11 4.86 -8.55
CA LYS A 39 -7.73 5.07 -7.23
C LYS A 39 -8.02 3.77 -6.46
N ASP A 40 -7.94 2.62 -7.13
CA ASP A 40 -8.24 1.30 -6.55
C ASP A 40 -6.94 0.58 -6.09
N VAL A 41 -5.80 1.25 -6.21
CA VAL A 41 -4.48 0.74 -5.82
C VAL A 41 -3.72 1.75 -4.99
N VAL A 42 -2.78 1.26 -4.19
CA VAL A 42 -1.89 2.05 -3.36
C VAL A 42 -0.47 1.51 -3.46
N VAL A 43 0.52 2.38 -3.26
CA VAL A 43 1.94 2.02 -3.31
C VAL A 43 2.47 1.88 -1.89
N LEU A 44 2.98 0.69 -1.56
CA LEU A 44 3.49 0.36 -0.23
C LEU A 44 4.90 -0.19 -0.33
N CYS A 45 5.74 0.06 0.69
CA CYS A 45 6.98 -0.69 0.82
C CYS A 45 6.71 -2.13 1.26
N ALA A 46 7.68 -3.03 1.05
CA ALA A 46 7.54 -4.45 1.40
C ALA A 46 7.04 -4.70 2.84
N ASN A 47 7.46 -3.88 3.82
CA ASN A 47 7.04 -4.01 5.21
C ASN A 47 5.57 -3.59 5.41
N CYS A 48 5.17 -2.43 4.88
CA CYS A 48 3.77 -1.97 4.98
C CYS A 48 2.84 -2.85 4.15
N HIS A 49 3.31 -3.39 3.02
CA HIS A 49 2.57 -4.36 2.22
C HIS A 49 2.26 -5.62 3.03
N ARG A 50 3.28 -6.23 3.65
CA ARG A 50 3.06 -7.41 4.53
C ARG A 50 2.14 -7.10 5.71
N LEU A 51 2.28 -5.93 6.32
CA LEU A 51 1.41 -5.49 7.41
C LEU A 51 -0.05 -5.31 6.95
N ALA A 52 -0.27 -4.88 5.71
CA ALA A 52 -1.63 -4.78 5.15
C ALA A 52 -2.34 -6.13 5.16
N HIS A 53 -1.58 -7.19 4.87
CA HIS A 53 -2.02 -8.59 4.84
C HIS A 53 -2.02 -9.27 6.21
N SER A 54 -1.74 -8.57 7.32
CA SER A 54 -1.67 -9.22 8.63
C SER A 54 -3.03 -9.47 9.28
N VAL A 55 -4.13 -8.94 8.70
CA VAL A 55 -5.50 -9.04 9.23
C VAL A 55 -6.51 -9.12 8.08
N GLU A 56 -7.74 -9.56 8.40
CA GLU A 56 -8.90 -9.62 7.50
C GLU A 56 -10.05 -8.80 8.10
N PRO A 57 -10.59 -7.77 7.41
CA PRO A 57 -10.18 -7.27 6.10
C PRO A 57 -8.80 -6.57 6.13
N LEU A 58 -8.13 -6.53 4.98
CA LEU A 58 -6.80 -5.90 4.80
C LEU A 58 -6.75 -4.50 5.41
N LEU A 59 -5.62 -4.13 6.03
CA LEU A 59 -5.43 -2.75 6.48
C LEU A 59 -5.29 -1.82 5.29
N GLY A 60 -6.22 -0.87 5.17
CA GLY A 60 -6.06 0.28 4.28
C GLY A 60 -4.92 1.20 4.74
N VAL A 61 -4.56 2.17 3.88
CA VAL A 61 -3.45 3.11 4.11
C VAL A 61 -3.59 3.89 5.42
N GLU A 62 -4.82 4.27 5.81
CA GLU A 62 -5.07 4.98 7.06
C GLU A 62 -4.84 4.09 8.30
N GLY A 63 -5.25 2.82 8.23
CA GLY A 63 -4.97 1.84 9.27
C GLY A 63 -3.46 1.59 9.40
N LEU A 64 -2.78 1.42 8.27
CA LEU A 64 -1.32 1.28 8.25
C LEU A 64 -0.62 2.50 8.86
N ARG A 65 -1.03 3.72 8.51
CA ARG A 65 -0.47 4.96 9.09
C ARG A 65 -0.53 4.95 10.61
N ARG A 66 -1.66 4.56 11.19
CA ARG A 66 -1.81 4.48 12.66
C ARG A 66 -0.85 3.49 13.29
N VAL A 67 -0.58 2.37 12.65
CA VAL A 67 0.33 1.33 13.18
C VAL A 67 1.80 1.74 13.02
N VAL A 68 2.18 2.30 11.88
CA VAL A 68 3.58 2.61 11.56
C VAL A 68 4.05 3.98 12.06
N GLN A 69 3.13 4.87 12.43
CA GLN A 69 3.42 6.18 13.01
C GLN A 69 3.10 6.25 14.52
N ALA A 70 2.72 5.13 15.14
CA ALA A 70 2.68 5.05 16.58
C ALA A 70 4.13 5.13 17.10
N GLU A 71 4.55 6.31 17.51
CA GLU A 71 5.76 6.52 18.31
C GLU A 71 5.45 6.06 19.76
N ASP A 72 6.35 5.27 20.35
CA ASP A 72 6.54 5.21 21.81
C ASP A 72 7.55 6.30 22.23
#